data_AF-A0A327ZUB0-F1
#
_entry.id   AF-A0A327ZUB0-F1
#
_cell.length_a   1.000
_cell.length_b   1.000
_cell.length_c   1.000
_cell.angle_alpha   90.00
_cell.angle_beta   90.00
_cell.angle_gamma   90.00
#
_symmetry.space_group_name_H-M   'P 1'
#
loop_
_entity.id
_entity.type
_entity.pdbx_description
1 polymer ?
#
loop_
_entity_poly.entity_id
_entity_poly.type
_entity_poly.pdbx_seq_one_letter_code
_entity_poly.pdbx_strand_id
1 'polypeptide(L)'
;MKRLGYLVLSTLILASCSNSETTTNEQNKEKEEKQIATDIQISNDYFRTLLPFKESQARGLTSTNMSSSYNGEAFETGLLRISKNVFSPDEYLYRDGQLLTKSAVESYLEPQYTKAEIDKMDKDERIEKNAYANFGLNPSHKGETDPTKIAKESPAYLSHIIEQDFFTESDAKRKRISGMTIGLAMNSVYYYQKEAYGEVYSENLDKKEVEKKGKAMADEILSRLRVKQELKDIPITFAIFIQSSSESITPGNFVSYAVSEESSKKIGKWKSVNEKYVLLPSADADKLNEKLNNDYKQFNDQLQTYFPNFTQSIGTGYFVNDSIKELNINVPLDYFGKAEVVGVTQYIADLAMKNFSQVDNLEISIVDNDKPLALIVKNKGDKEPTIHVYRQ
;
A
#
# COMPACT_ATOMS: atom_id res chain seq x y z
N MET A 1 -17.61 -47.89 77.35
CA MET A 1 -18.94 -48.51 77.14
C MET A 1 -19.76 -47.56 76.29
N LYS A 2 -19.86 -47.78 74.97
CA LYS A 2 -21.02 -48.39 74.26
C LYS A 2 -22.38 -47.73 74.56
N ARG A 3 -22.94 -47.12 73.50
CA ARG A 3 -24.34 -47.14 72.99
C ARG A 3 -25.01 -45.74 72.86
N LEU A 4 -25.41 -45.31 71.66
CA LEU A 4 -26.59 -45.71 70.83
C LEU A 4 -27.87 -45.05 71.43
N GLY A 5 -28.77 -44.35 70.75
CA GLY A 5 -29.01 -44.01 69.35
C GLY A 5 -30.51 -43.65 69.17
N TYR A 6 -30.84 -42.98 68.05
CA TYR A 6 -32.19 -42.84 67.44
C TYR A 6 -33.19 -41.93 68.20
N LEU A 7 -34.22 -41.29 67.63
CA LEU A 7 -35.01 -41.56 66.41
C LEU A 7 -35.91 -40.33 66.15
N VAL A 8 -35.90 -39.74 64.94
CA VAL A 8 -37.05 -38.96 64.44
C VAL A 8 -37.25 -39.36 62.97
N LEU A 9 -38.35 -40.04 62.73
CA LEU A 9 -38.75 -40.63 61.46
C LEU A 9 -40.07 -40.00 61.01
N SER A 10 -40.06 -39.50 59.77
CA SER A 10 -41.13 -39.47 58.76
C SER A 10 -42.42 -38.68 59.00
N THR A 11 -42.70 -37.76 58.07
CA THR A 11 -43.75 -38.00 57.06
C THR A 11 -43.34 -37.38 55.72
N LEU A 12 -43.49 -38.19 54.67
CA LEU A 12 -43.17 -37.96 53.25
C LEU A 12 -44.49 -37.80 52.49
N ILE A 13 -44.44 -37.18 51.29
CA ILE A 13 -45.10 -37.53 49.99
C ILE A 13 -44.95 -36.26 49.09
N LEU A 14 -44.00 -36.22 48.12
CA LEU A 14 -44.07 -36.59 46.67
C LEU A 14 -44.87 -35.57 45.81
N ALA A 15 -44.54 -35.14 44.59
CA ALA A 15 -43.46 -35.34 43.61
C ALA A 15 -43.58 -34.18 42.56
N SER A 16 -42.51 -33.69 41.92
CA SER A 16 -42.11 -34.11 40.56
C SER A 16 -40.77 -33.47 40.17
N CYS A 17 -39.87 -34.28 39.62
CA CYS A 17 -38.58 -33.89 39.07
C CYS A 17 -38.72 -33.32 37.65
N SER A 18 -37.89 -32.34 37.29
CA SER A 18 -37.19 -32.39 36.00
C SER A 18 -35.73 -31.98 36.20
N ASN A 19 -34.86 -32.93 35.89
CA ASN A 19 -33.42 -32.92 36.05
C ASN A 19 -32.75 -32.29 34.83
N SER A 20 -31.72 -31.46 35.03
CA SER A 20 -30.53 -31.49 34.16
C SER A 20 -29.43 -30.58 34.72
N GLU A 21 -28.33 -31.23 35.09
CA GLU A 21 -27.01 -30.74 35.40
C GLU A 21 -26.63 -29.47 34.62
N THR A 22 -26.30 -28.40 35.34
CA THR A 22 -25.58 -27.28 34.73
C THR A 22 -24.11 -27.47 35.02
N THR A 23 -23.44 -28.05 34.03
CA THR A 23 -22.00 -27.93 33.79
C THR A 23 -21.59 -26.49 34.06
N THR A 24 -20.68 -26.29 35.00
CA THR A 24 -19.93 -25.03 35.13
C THR A 24 -19.10 -24.86 33.85
N ASN A 25 -19.69 -24.21 32.85
CA ASN A 25 -18.94 -23.61 31.77
C ASN A 25 -18.13 -22.47 32.38
N GLU A 26 -16.86 -22.73 32.65
CA GLU A 26 -15.84 -21.69 32.68
C GLU A 26 -15.92 -20.99 31.32
N GLN A 27 -16.65 -19.88 31.28
CA GLN A 27 -16.52 -18.91 30.21
C GLN A 27 -15.07 -18.46 30.23
N ASN A 28 -14.29 -18.95 29.26
CA ASN A 28 -13.09 -18.29 28.79
C ASN A 28 -13.48 -16.84 28.45
N LYS A 29 -13.32 -15.94 29.42
CA LYS A 29 -13.18 -14.52 29.15
C LYS A 29 -11.88 -14.40 28.37
N GLU A 30 -11.98 -14.40 27.05
CA GLU A 30 -10.95 -13.77 26.21
C GLU A 30 -10.62 -12.43 26.88
N LYS A 31 -9.38 -12.29 27.34
CA LYS A 31 -8.88 -11.00 27.78
C LYS A 31 -9.12 -10.06 26.61
N GLU A 32 -10.01 -9.08 26.77
CA GLU A 32 -10.10 -8.00 25.79
C GLU A 32 -8.74 -7.34 25.70
N GLU A 33 -8.02 -7.62 24.62
CA GLU A 33 -6.73 -7.01 24.33
C GLU A 33 -6.97 -5.51 24.19
N LYS A 34 -6.37 -4.73 25.11
CA LYS A 34 -6.42 -3.28 25.06
C LYS A 34 -5.66 -2.81 23.84
N GLN A 35 -6.32 -2.01 23.00
CA GLN A 35 -5.64 -1.38 21.87
C GLN A 35 -4.78 -0.21 22.38
N ILE A 36 -3.49 -0.24 22.05
CA ILE A 36 -2.49 0.79 22.39
C ILE A 36 -1.77 1.22 21.13
N ALA A 37 -1.09 2.37 21.13
CA ALA A 37 -0.26 2.81 20.01
C ALA A 37 1.21 2.41 20.25
N THR A 38 2.02 2.40 19.20
CA THR A 38 3.48 2.46 19.34
C THR A 38 3.91 3.78 19.98
N ASP A 39 4.83 3.75 20.95
CA ASP A 39 5.26 4.97 21.65
C ASP A 39 6.20 5.86 20.82
N ILE A 40 6.90 5.29 19.85
CA ILE A 40 7.84 6.00 18.99
C ILE A 40 7.17 6.30 17.65
N GLN A 41 7.12 7.58 17.29
CA GLN A 41 6.83 8.04 15.94
C GLN A 41 8.15 8.27 15.22
N ILE A 42 8.40 7.55 14.11
CA ILE A 42 9.66 7.60 13.38
C ILE A 42 9.90 9.01 12.81
N SER A 43 8.86 9.59 12.21
CA SER A 43 8.83 10.98 11.76
C SER A 43 7.38 11.41 11.55
N ASN A 44 7.15 12.69 11.29
CA ASN A 44 5.83 13.20 10.90
C ASN A 44 5.36 12.65 9.54
N ASP A 45 6.21 11.92 8.82
CA ASP A 45 5.82 11.26 7.59
C ASP A 45 5.13 9.92 7.78
N TYR A 46 5.24 9.33 8.98
CA TYR A 46 4.69 8.03 9.32
C TYR A 46 3.69 8.15 10.47
N PHE A 47 2.57 7.44 10.35
CA PHE A 47 1.59 7.29 11.42
C PHE A 47 2.11 6.31 12.48
N ARG A 48 1.73 6.52 13.74
CA ARG A 48 1.94 5.51 14.78
C ARG A 48 1.03 4.30 14.51
N THR A 49 1.55 3.10 14.70
CA THR A 49 0.81 1.87 14.41
C THR A 49 -0.03 1.44 15.61
N LEU A 50 -1.26 1.02 15.35
CA LEU A 50 -2.19 0.52 16.35
C LEU A 50 -1.88 -0.95 16.72
N LEU A 51 -1.65 -1.21 18.02
CA LEU A 51 -1.34 -2.51 18.59
C LEU A 51 -2.58 -3.15 19.26
N PRO A 52 -2.65 -4.50 19.35
CA PRO A 52 -1.70 -5.47 18.80
C PRO A 52 -1.63 -5.38 17.28
N PHE A 53 -0.43 -5.63 16.74
CA PHE A 53 -0.20 -5.55 15.30
C PHE A 53 -1.12 -6.53 14.58
N LYS A 54 -1.80 -6.02 13.54
CA LYS A 54 -2.67 -6.82 12.68
C LYS A 54 -2.22 -6.63 11.25
N GLU A 55 -1.87 -7.74 10.62
CA GLU A 55 -1.54 -7.77 9.21
C GLU A 55 -2.78 -7.48 8.37
N SER A 56 -2.57 -6.92 7.18
CA SER A 56 -3.63 -6.76 6.19
C SER A 56 -4.35 -8.08 5.91
N GLN A 57 -5.67 -8.04 5.82
CA GLN A 57 -6.46 -9.21 5.37
C GLN A 57 -6.24 -9.54 3.88
N ALA A 58 -5.58 -8.65 3.12
CA ALA A 58 -5.16 -8.83 1.74
C ALA A 58 -3.62 -9.04 1.59
N ARG A 59 -2.89 -9.31 2.69
CA ARG A 59 -1.42 -9.38 2.70
C ARG A 59 -0.83 -10.23 1.57
N GLY A 60 0.10 -9.66 0.81
CA GLY A 60 0.82 -10.34 -0.27
C GLY A 60 0.21 -10.13 -1.66
N LEU A 61 -1.01 -9.60 -1.75
CA LEU A 61 -1.61 -9.30 -3.05
C LEU A 61 -0.92 -8.14 -3.78
N THR A 62 -0.31 -7.19 -3.06
CA THR A 62 0.49 -6.12 -3.71
C THR A 62 1.62 -6.72 -4.55
N SER A 63 2.32 -7.74 -4.05
CA SER A 63 3.44 -8.35 -4.78
C SER A 63 3.00 -9.18 -6.00
N THR A 64 1.77 -9.67 -6.01
CA THR A 64 1.25 -10.51 -7.12
C THR A 64 0.52 -9.70 -8.18
N ASN A 65 -0.15 -8.62 -7.77
CA ASN A 65 -1.10 -7.91 -8.62
C ASN A 65 -0.54 -6.61 -9.21
N MET A 66 0.65 -6.19 -8.78
CA MET A 66 1.32 -5.01 -9.33
C MET A 66 2.27 -5.43 -10.46
N SER A 67 2.40 -4.56 -11.48
CA SER A 67 3.23 -4.80 -12.67
C SER A 67 4.73 -4.88 -12.38
N SER A 68 5.19 -4.26 -11.29
CA SER A 68 6.57 -4.36 -10.79
C SER A 68 6.63 -4.04 -9.29
N SER A 69 7.71 -4.44 -8.62
CA SER A 69 7.95 -4.09 -7.22
C SER A 69 8.04 -2.58 -7.01
N TYR A 70 8.66 -1.84 -7.95
CA TYR A 70 8.70 -0.38 -7.93
C TYR A 70 7.29 0.23 -7.86
N ASN A 71 6.37 -0.27 -8.69
CA ASN A 71 4.97 0.19 -8.67
C ASN A 71 4.29 -0.13 -7.33
N GLY A 72 4.53 -1.30 -6.76
CA GLY A 72 3.99 -1.68 -5.44
C GLY A 72 4.44 -0.72 -4.33
N GLU A 73 5.74 -0.47 -4.24
CA GLU A 73 6.32 0.42 -3.23
C GLU A 73 5.83 1.87 -3.36
N ALA A 74 5.82 2.42 -4.58
CA ALA A 74 5.33 3.76 -4.84
C ALA A 74 3.83 3.90 -4.56
N PHE A 75 3.05 2.84 -4.83
CA PHE A 75 1.62 2.81 -4.55
C PHE A 75 1.35 2.82 -3.04
N GLU A 76 2.01 1.96 -2.26
CA GLU A 76 1.84 1.90 -0.80
C GLU A 76 2.29 3.19 -0.11
N THR A 77 3.50 3.66 -0.42
CA THR A 77 4.08 4.87 0.18
C THR A 77 3.30 6.12 -0.24
N GLY A 78 2.93 6.22 -1.52
CA GLY A 78 2.15 7.34 -2.01
C GLY A 78 0.72 7.36 -1.47
N LEU A 79 0.12 6.20 -1.17
CA LEU A 79 -1.19 6.14 -0.56
C LEU A 79 -1.15 6.69 0.88
N LEU A 80 -0.11 6.34 1.66
CA LEU A 80 0.12 6.95 2.98
C LEU A 80 0.29 8.47 2.87
N ARG A 81 1.05 8.95 1.88
CA ARG A 81 1.20 10.39 1.61
C ARG A 81 -0.15 11.05 1.32
N ILE A 82 -1.01 10.42 0.52
CA ILE A 82 -2.35 10.94 0.24
C ILE A 82 -3.22 10.95 1.50
N SER A 83 -3.17 9.88 2.30
CA SER A 83 -3.88 9.78 3.58
C SER A 83 -3.56 10.94 4.53
N LYS A 84 -2.31 11.41 4.56
CA LYS A 84 -1.88 12.57 5.37
C LYS A 84 -2.60 13.88 5.02
N ASN A 85 -3.20 14.02 3.84
CA ASN A 85 -3.99 15.20 3.49
C ASN A 85 -5.33 15.29 4.23
N VAL A 86 -5.76 14.19 4.87
CA VAL A 86 -7.06 14.07 5.54
C VAL A 86 -6.89 13.61 6.98
N PHE A 87 -5.97 12.68 7.23
CA PHE A 87 -5.68 12.11 8.53
C PHE A 87 -4.32 12.59 9.01
N SER A 88 -4.27 13.46 10.03
CA SER A 88 -3.00 13.92 10.58
C SER A 88 -2.29 12.80 11.35
N PRO A 89 -1.00 12.51 11.10
CA PRO A 89 -0.22 11.55 11.89
C PRO A 89 -0.14 11.86 13.39
N ASP A 90 -0.38 13.11 13.79
CA ASP A 90 -0.41 13.53 15.20
C ASP A 90 -1.71 13.11 15.91
N GLU A 91 -2.81 13.00 15.17
CA GLU A 91 -4.16 12.75 15.70
C GLU A 91 -4.65 11.31 15.43
N TYR A 92 -4.13 10.69 14.37
CA TYR A 92 -4.56 9.38 13.90
C TYR A 92 -3.46 8.33 14.03
N LEU A 93 -3.90 7.12 14.36
CA LEU A 93 -3.13 5.89 14.36
C LEU A 93 -3.46 5.11 13.10
N TYR A 94 -2.48 4.38 12.59
CA TYR A 94 -2.59 3.56 11.38
C TYR A 94 -2.76 2.07 11.71
N ARG A 95 -3.55 1.39 10.88
CA ARG A 95 -3.59 -0.07 10.79
C ARG A 95 -3.73 -0.47 9.32
N ASP A 96 -3.07 -1.56 8.95
CA ASP A 96 -3.29 -2.20 7.65
C ASP A 96 -4.76 -2.57 7.46
N GLY A 97 -5.27 -2.51 6.22
CA GLY A 97 -6.67 -2.77 5.92
C GLY A 97 -7.18 -4.11 6.45
N GLN A 98 -8.25 -4.04 7.25
CA GLN A 98 -8.85 -5.21 7.90
C GLN A 98 -10.14 -5.67 7.24
N LEU A 99 -10.70 -4.90 6.32
CA LEU A 99 -12.01 -5.18 5.75
C LEU A 99 -11.96 -5.94 4.42
N LEU A 100 -11.12 -5.47 3.51
CA LEU A 100 -10.92 -6.08 2.20
C LEU A 100 -9.97 -7.28 2.36
N THR A 101 -10.57 -8.46 2.49
CA THR A 101 -9.85 -9.74 2.49
C THR A 101 -9.27 -10.04 1.11
N LYS A 102 -8.32 -10.97 1.02
CA LYS A 102 -7.79 -11.45 -0.27
C LYS A 102 -8.89 -11.82 -1.27
N SER A 103 -9.83 -12.65 -0.85
CA SER A 103 -10.95 -13.09 -1.67
C SER A 103 -11.87 -11.93 -2.10
N ALA A 104 -12.04 -10.91 -1.27
CA ALA A 104 -12.81 -9.73 -1.64
C ALA A 104 -12.08 -8.89 -2.69
N VAL A 105 -10.77 -8.69 -2.51
CA VAL A 105 -9.93 -7.98 -3.49
C VAL A 105 -9.92 -8.73 -4.82
N GLU A 106 -9.58 -10.02 -4.83
CA GLU A 106 -9.58 -10.87 -6.03
C GLU A 106 -10.94 -10.80 -6.75
N SER A 107 -12.04 -10.95 -6.01
CA SER A 107 -13.40 -10.85 -6.58
C SER A 107 -13.72 -9.46 -7.16
N TYR A 108 -13.10 -8.38 -6.68
CA TYR A 108 -13.26 -7.04 -7.26
C TYR A 108 -12.42 -6.86 -8.52
N LEU A 109 -11.29 -7.58 -8.63
CA LEU A 109 -10.40 -7.52 -9.79
C LEU A 109 -10.91 -8.34 -10.98
N GLU A 110 -11.81 -9.29 -10.75
CA GLU A 110 -12.49 -10.02 -11.82
C GLU A 110 -13.24 -9.08 -12.79
N PRO A 111 -13.42 -9.49 -14.06
CA PRO A 111 -14.36 -8.81 -14.95
C PRO A 111 -15.78 -8.96 -14.41
N GLN A 112 -16.60 -7.93 -14.60
CA GLN A 112 -18.03 -8.03 -14.37
C GLN A 112 -18.64 -9.03 -15.35
N TYR A 113 -19.53 -9.90 -14.87
CA TYR A 113 -20.23 -10.87 -15.71
C TYR A 113 -21.60 -10.33 -16.15
N THR A 114 -21.92 -10.50 -17.42
CA THR A 114 -23.27 -10.37 -17.94
C THR A 114 -24.12 -11.56 -17.50
N LYS A 115 -25.46 -11.38 -17.52
CA LYS A 115 -26.38 -12.48 -17.27
C LYS A 115 -26.14 -13.67 -18.20
N ALA A 116 -25.85 -13.42 -19.48
CA ALA A 116 -25.60 -14.47 -20.46
C ALA A 116 -24.30 -15.24 -20.20
N GLU A 117 -23.27 -14.59 -19.65
CA GLU A 117 -22.04 -15.26 -19.22
C GLU A 117 -22.32 -16.14 -18.01
N ILE A 118 -23.00 -15.61 -16.99
CA ILE A 118 -23.38 -16.38 -15.79
C ILE A 118 -24.22 -17.60 -16.18
N ASP A 119 -25.22 -17.44 -17.04
CA ASP A 119 -26.12 -18.52 -17.46
C ASP A 119 -25.37 -19.67 -18.17
N LYS A 120 -24.24 -19.38 -18.83
CA LYS A 120 -23.39 -20.38 -19.50
C LYS A 120 -22.40 -21.09 -18.57
N MET A 121 -22.05 -20.48 -17.44
CA MET A 121 -21.17 -21.09 -16.44
C MET A 121 -21.89 -22.25 -15.75
N ASP A 122 -21.18 -23.34 -15.50
CA ASP A 122 -21.68 -24.41 -14.64
C ASP A 122 -21.67 -23.99 -13.15
N LYS A 123 -22.21 -24.86 -12.29
CA LYS A 123 -22.36 -24.54 -10.87
C LYS A 123 -21.01 -24.32 -10.19
N ASP A 124 -20.01 -25.12 -10.54
CA ASP A 124 -18.71 -25.10 -9.87
C ASP A 124 -17.93 -23.86 -10.30
N GLU A 125 -17.96 -23.52 -11.60
CA GLU A 125 -17.38 -22.28 -12.15
C GLU A 125 -18.01 -21.03 -11.51
N ARG A 126 -19.34 -21.01 -11.32
CA ARG A 126 -20.00 -19.87 -10.66
C ARG A 126 -19.59 -19.69 -9.20
N ILE A 127 -19.28 -20.78 -8.50
CA ILE A 127 -18.81 -20.73 -7.11
C ILE A 127 -17.36 -20.24 -7.08
N GLU A 128 -16.50 -20.84 -7.90
CA GLU A 128 -15.07 -20.48 -7.99
C GLU A 128 -14.88 -19.01 -8.33
N LYS A 129 -15.59 -18.51 -9.35
CA LYS A 129 -15.51 -17.11 -9.80
C LYS A 129 -16.38 -16.14 -9.01
N ASN A 130 -17.06 -16.61 -7.97
CA ASN A 130 -18.04 -15.83 -7.19
C ASN A 130 -19.08 -15.11 -8.08
N ALA A 131 -19.47 -15.73 -9.19
CA ALA A 131 -20.28 -15.12 -10.25
C ALA A 131 -21.72 -14.82 -9.79
N TYR A 132 -22.21 -15.50 -8.75
CA TYR A 132 -23.51 -15.21 -8.14
C TYR A 132 -23.58 -13.80 -7.54
N ALA A 133 -22.48 -13.35 -6.94
CA ALA A 133 -22.41 -12.02 -6.36
C ALA A 133 -21.99 -10.97 -7.40
N ASN A 134 -21.23 -11.38 -8.42
CA ASN A 134 -20.83 -10.56 -9.55
C ASN A 134 -20.17 -9.24 -9.13
N PHE A 135 -19.20 -9.32 -8.21
CA PHE A 135 -18.51 -8.15 -7.66
C PHE A 135 -17.38 -7.61 -8.57
N GLY A 136 -17.10 -8.24 -9.70
CA GLY A 136 -16.05 -7.79 -10.61
C GLY A 136 -16.20 -6.32 -11.02
N LEU A 137 -15.11 -5.57 -10.96
CA LEU A 137 -15.05 -4.14 -11.34
C LEU A 137 -14.45 -3.94 -12.73
N ASN A 138 -13.67 -4.89 -13.22
CA ASN A 138 -13.10 -4.80 -14.56
C ASN A 138 -14.20 -4.97 -15.63
N PRO A 139 -13.99 -4.44 -16.85
CA PRO A 139 -15.00 -4.51 -17.90
C PRO A 139 -15.39 -5.95 -18.24
N SER A 140 -16.69 -6.19 -18.41
CA SER A 140 -17.19 -7.45 -18.94
C SER A 140 -16.66 -7.73 -20.34
N HIS A 141 -16.31 -8.99 -20.59
CA HIS A 141 -15.92 -9.48 -21.92
C HIS A 141 -17.13 -9.71 -22.84
N LYS A 142 -18.37 -9.63 -22.32
CA LYS A 142 -19.62 -9.80 -23.06
C LYS A 142 -19.65 -11.09 -23.89
N GLY A 143 -19.05 -12.15 -23.36
CA GLY A 143 -18.94 -13.45 -24.00
C GLY A 143 -17.84 -13.58 -25.06
N GLU A 144 -17.01 -12.55 -25.27
CA GLU A 144 -15.79 -12.68 -26.06
C GLU A 144 -14.77 -13.54 -25.31
N THR A 145 -14.05 -14.38 -26.06
CA THR A 145 -13.06 -15.32 -25.53
C THR A 145 -11.71 -15.21 -26.22
N ASP A 146 -11.63 -14.48 -27.35
CA ASP A 146 -10.38 -14.19 -28.03
C ASP A 146 -9.55 -13.19 -27.21
N PRO A 147 -8.34 -13.56 -26.73
CA PRO A 147 -7.53 -12.66 -25.90
C PRO A 147 -7.14 -11.35 -26.59
N THR A 148 -6.95 -11.36 -27.91
CA THR A 148 -6.58 -10.17 -28.69
C THR A 148 -7.74 -9.19 -28.77
N LYS A 149 -8.97 -9.69 -28.88
CA LYS A 149 -10.16 -8.83 -28.86
C LYS A 149 -10.46 -8.33 -27.45
N ILE A 150 -10.35 -9.18 -26.44
CA ILE A 150 -10.50 -8.79 -25.02
C ILE A 150 -9.53 -7.64 -24.69
N ALA A 151 -8.26 -7.76 -25.11
CA ALA A 151 -7.25 -6.72 -24.87
C ALA A 151 -7.61 -5.36 -25.47
N LYS A 152 -8.37 -5.33 -26.58
CA LYS A 152 -8.77 -4.11 -27.27
C LYS A 152 -10.11 -3.55 -26.78
N GLU A 153 -11.06 -4.42 -26.47
CA GLU A 153 -12.46 -4.06 -26.23
C GLU A 153 -12.81 -3.99 -24.74
N SER A 154 -12.18 -4.83 -23.93
CA SER A 154 -12.47 -4.98 -22.50
C SER A 154 -11.23 -5.35 -21.67
N PRO A 155 -10.10 -4.60 -21.79
CA PRO A 155 -8.91 -4.91 -21.00
C PRO A 155 -9.17 -4.70 -19.51
N ALA A 156 -8.38 -5.37 -18.67
CA ALA A 156 -8.39 -5.10 -17.23
C ALA A 156 -7.74 -3.74 -16.96
N TYR A 157 -8.54 -2.78 -16.50
CA TYR A 157 -8.09 -1.45 -16.10
C TYR A 157 -7.58 -1.46 -14.67
N LEU A 158 -8.25 -2.18 -13.77
CA LEU A 158 -7.89 -2.28 -12.36
C LEU A 158 -6.99 -3.48 -12.14
N SER A 159 -5.86 -3.25 -11.51
CA SER A 159 -4.86 -4.28 -11.19
C SER A 159 -4.92 -4.67 -9.73
N HIS A 160 -5.05 -3.69 -8.83
CA HIS A 160 -5.01 -3.94 -7.40
C HIS A 160 -5.78 -2.87 -6.60
N ILE A 161 -6.16 -3.21 -5.37
CA ILE A 161 -6.79 -2.31 -4.40
C ILE A 161 -6.07 -2.48 -3.05
N ILE A 162 -5.74 -1.37 -2.40
CA ILE A 162 -5.22 -1.35 -1.02
C ILE A 162 -6.16 -0.57 -0.13
N GLU A 163 -6.34 -1.05 1.10
CA GLU A 163 -7.07 -0.40 2.18
C GLU A 163 -6.09 -0.02 3.31
N GLN A 164 -6.29 1.18 3.84
CA GLN A 164 -5.60 1.73 5.01
C GLN A 164 -6.65 2.21 6.02
N ASP A 165 -6.54 1.76 7.26
CA ASP A 165 -7.48 2.10 8.33
C ASP A 165 -6.87 3.08 9.32
N PHE A 166 -7.64 4.11 9.69
CA PHE A 166 -7.22 5.18 10.58
C PHE A 166 -8.10 5.27 11.82
N PHE A 167 -7.47 5.51 12.97
CA PHE A 167 -8.13 5.53 14.28
C PHE A 167 -7.68 6.74 15.09
N THR A 168 -8.60 7.48 15.69
CA THR A 168 -8.26 8.35 16.82
C THR A 168 -7.96 7.49 18.05
N GLU A 169 -7.18 8.00 19.01
CA GLU A 169 -6.92 7.26 20.25
C GLU A 169 -8.21 6.92 21.02
N SER A 170 -9.22 7.80 20.97
CA SER A 170 -10.52 7.55 21.59
C SER A 170 -11.31 6.44 20.91
N ASP A 171 -11.25 6.37 19.58
CA ASP A 171 -11.98 5.36 18.81
C ASP A 171 -11.29 4.00 18.84
N ALA A 172 -9.96 3.98 18.84
CA ALA A 172 -9.16 2.78 19.08
C ALA A 172 -9.55 2.09 20.40
N LYS A 173 -9.69 2.86 21.49
CA LYS A 173 -10.14 2.33 22.81
C LYS A 173 -11.53 1.70 22.75
N ARG A 174 -12.37 2.12 21.80
CA ARG A 174 -13.73 1.61 21.55
C ARG A 174 -13.78 0.63 20.38
N LYS A 175 -12.62 0.24 19.82
CA LYS A 175 -12.50 -0.64 18.65
C LYS A 175 -13.31 -0.14 17.44
N ARG A 176 -13.40 1.18 17.26
CA ARG A 176 -14.13 1.84 16.17
C ARG A 176 -13.14 2.47 15.20
N ILE A 177 -13.36 2.32 13.90
CA ILE A 177 -12.58 3.01 12.86
C ILE A 177 -12.99 4.48 12.79
N SER A 178 -12.03 5.38 12.56
CA SER A 178 -12.27 6.83 12.45
C SER A 178 -12.14 7.35 11.02
N GLY A 179 -11.46 6.61 10.14
CA GLY A 179 -11.26 6.99 8.75
C GLY A 179 -10.67 5.85 7.95
N MET A 180 -10.80 5.92 6.62
CA MET A 180 -10.29 4.90 5.72
C MET A 180 -9.72 5.56 4.46
N THR A 181 -8.65 4.98 3.91
CA THR A 181 -8.17 5.31 2.56
C THR A 181 -8.17 4.05 1.69
N ILE A 182 -8.70 4.17 0.48
CA ILE A 182 -8.71 3.14 -0.55
C ILE A 182 -7.87 3.61 -1.74
N GLY A 183 -6.80 2.89 -2.03
CA GLY A 183 -6.01 3.07 -3.25
C GLY A 183 -6.50 2.14 -4.35
N LEU A 184 -6.60 2.64 -5.58
CA LEU A 184 -6.85 1.83 -6.77
C LEU A 184 -5.63 1.91 -7.69
N ALA A 185 -4.95 0.78 -7.89
CA ALA A 185 -3.85 0.67 -8.83
C ALA A 185 -4.38 0.26 -10.21
N MET A 186 -4.20 1.15 -11.17
CA MET A 186 -4.71 1.04 -12.52
C MET A 186 -3.60 0.70 -13.51
N ASN A 187 -3.91 -0.14 -14.49
CA ASN A 187 -3.01 -0.49 -15.58
C ASN A 187 -2.89 0.69 -16.56
N SER A 188 -1.65 1.04 -16.93
CA SER A 188 -1.38 1.83 -18.15
C SER A 188 -1.09 0.94 -19.36
N VAL A 189 -0.71 -0.32 -19.12
CA VAL A 189 -0.44 -1.35 -20.11
C VAL A 189 -1.16 -2.60 -19.67
N TYR A 190 -1.95 -3.20 -20.56
CA TYR A 190 -2.61 -4.48 -20.33
C TYR A 190 -1.80 -5.60 -20.98
N TYR A 191 -1.36 -6.57 -20.18
CA TYR A 191 -0.58 -7.72 -20.63
C TYR A 191 -1.47 -8.94 -20.80
N TYR A 192 -1.29 -9.70 -21.88
CA TYR A 192 -2.10 -10.88 -22.17
C TYR A 192 -1.32 -11.93 -22.99
N GLN A 193 -1.76 -13.18 -22.94
CA GLN A 193 -1.25 -14.27 -23.77
C GLN A 193 -2.37 -14.82 -24.66
N LYS A 194 -2.04 -15.25 -25.87
CA LYS A 194 -3.01 -15.84 -26.81
C LYS A 194 -3.25 -17.32 -26.57
N GLU A 195 -2.28 -17.98 -25.95
CA GLU A 195 -2.29 -19.40 -25.60
C GLU A 195 -1.50 -19.63 -24.30
N ALA A 196 -1.82 -20.70 -23.59
CA ALA A 196 -1.16 -21.02 -22.32
C ALA A 196 0.36 -21.21 -22.53
N TYR A 197 1.17 -20.57 -21.70
CA TYR A 197 2.64 -20.58 -21.78
C TYR A 197 3.22 -20.00 -23.08
N GLY A 198 2.44 -19.21 -23.82
CA GLY A 198 2.89 -18.52 -25.03
C GLY A 198 3.58 -17.18 -24.80
N GLU A 199 3.82 -16.45 -25.88
CA GLU A 199 4.36 -15.09 -25.86
C GLU A 199 3.42 -14.12 -25.13
N VAL A 200 4.00 -13.18 -24.37
CA VAL A 200 3.26 -12.10 -23.70
C VAL A 200 3.14 -10.92 -24.65
N TYR A 201 1.89 -10.58 -25.00
CA TYR A 201 1.53 -9.38 -25.74
C TYR A 201 1.11 -8.26 -24.79
N SER A 202 1.09 -7.03 -25.29
CA SER A 202 0.62 -5.88 -24.53
C SER A 202 -0.23 -4.94 -25.37
N GLU A 203 -1.15 -4.24 -24.71
CA GLU A 203 -1.91 -3.11 -25.27
C GLU A 203 -1.75 -1.89 -24.35
N ASN A 204 -1.40 -0.75 -24.95
CA ASN A 204 -1.31 0.51 -24.20
C ASN A 204 -2.72 1.06 -23.95
N LEU A 205 -3.00 1.45 -22.71
CA LEU A 205 -4.27 2.04 -22.30
C LEU A 205 -4.15 3.57 -22.26
N ASP A 206 -5.17 4.27 -22.78
CA ASP A 206 -5.23 5.72 -22.70
C ASP A 206 -5.35 6.17 -21.24
N LYS A 207 -4.37 6.95 -20.75
CA LYS A 207 -4.29 7.34 -19.33
C LYS A 207 -5.51 8.12 -18.85
N LYS A 208 -6.16 8.91 -19.72
CA LYS A 208 -7.36 9.67 -19.33
C LYS A 208 -8.56 8.76 -19.16
N GLU A 209 -8.73 7.78 -20.06
CA GLU A 209 -9.77 6.76 -19.90
C GLU A 209 -9.49 5.87 -18.67
N VAL A 210 -8.23 5.49 -18.43
CA VAL A 210 -7.81 4.75 -17.23
C VAL A 210 -8.20 5.50 -15.94
N GLU A 211 -7.87 6.79 -15.84
CA GLU A 211 -8.25 7.62 -14.68
C GLU A 211 -9.78 7.67 -14.52
N LYS A 212 -10.51 7.89 -15.62
CA LYS A 212 -11.98 7.93 -15.60
C LYS A 212 -12.60 6.60 -15.15
N LYS A 213 -12.06 5.46 -15.59
CA LYS A 213 -12.47 4.12 -15.14
C LYS A 213 -12.19 3.94 -13.64
N GLY A 214 -11.01 4.34 -13.17
CA GLY A 214 -10.66 4.28 -11.75
C GLY A 214 -11.63 5.08 -10.88
N LYS A 215 -12.03 6.28 -11.31
CA LYS A 215 -13.03 7.09 -10.59
C LYS A 215 -14.40 6.42 -10.53
N ALA A 216 -14.86 5.83 -11.63
CA ALA A 216 -16.13 5.10 -11.66
C ALA A 216 -16.10 3.84 -10.77
N MET A 217 -14.98 3.12 -10.74
CA MET A 217 -14.78 1.98 -9.85
C MET A 217 -14.74 2.41 -8.38
N ALA A 218 -14.14 3.56 -8.07
CA ALA A 218 -14.15 4.11 -6.71
C ALA A 218 -15.57 4.44 -6.22
N ASP A 219 -16.44 4.99 -7.08
CA ASP A 219 -17.86 5.23 -6.74
C ASP A 219 -18.61 3.93 -6.41
N GLU A 220 -18.34 2.86 -7.16
CA GLU A 220 -18.90 1.53 -6.91
C GLU A 220 -18.37 0.94 -5.59
N ILE A 221 -17.06 1.03 -5.33
CA ILE A 221 -16.46 0.59 -4.07
C ILE A 221 -17.06 1.36 -2.89
N LEU A 222 -17.20 2.68 -2.98
CA LEU A 222 -17.84 3.49 -1.93
C LEU A 222 -19.26 2.97 -1.65
N SER A 223 -20.04 2.72 -2.69
CA SER A 223 -21.41 2.22 -2.56
C SER A 223 -21.47 0.90 -1.80
N ARG A 224 -20.52 -0.01 -2.06
CA ARG A 224 -20.40 -1.30 -1.35
C ARG A 224 -19.95 -1.11 0.11
N LEU A 225 -18.96 -0.25 0.34
CA LEU A 225 -18.45 0.03 1.70
C LEU A 225 -19.53 0.65 2.59
N ARG A 226 -20.33 1.59 2.08
CA ARG A 226 -21.39 2.28 2.85
C ARG A 226 -22.58 1.40 3.23
N VAL A 227 -22.64 0.15 2.76
CA VAL A 227 -23.62 -0.85 3.25
C VAL A 227 -23.28 -1.28 4.68
N LYS A 228 -21.98 -1.30 5.04
CA LYS A 228 -21.50 -1.72 6.35
C LYS A 228 -21.72 -0.64 7.39
N GLN A 229 -22.33 -1.00 8.52
CA GLN A 229 -22.75 -0.05 9.55
C GLN A 229 -21.55 0.68 10.16
N GLU A 230 -20.45 -0.03 10.40
CA GLU A 230 -19.22 0.50 10.97
C GLU A 230 -18.53 1.55 10.06
N LEU A 231 -18.85 1.57 8.76
CA LEU A 231 -18.28 2.50 7.80
C LEU A 231 -19.25 3.60 7.39
N LYS A 232 -20.47 3.69 7.93
CA LYS A 232 -21.45 4.68 7.42
C LYS A 232 -21.01 6.12 7.62
N ASP A 233 -20.40 6.39 8.76
CA ASP A 233 -20.24 7.76 9.25
C ASP A 233 -18.77 8.24 9.22
N ILE A 234 -17.84 7.43 8.71
CA ILE A 234 -16.42 7.84 8.62
C ILE A 234 -16.12 8.56 7.30
N PRO A 235 -15.13 9.46 7.24
CA PRO A 235 -14.55 9.88 5.97
C PRO A 235 -13.84 8.71 5.26
N ILE A 236 -14.01 8.60 3.95
CA ILE A 236 -13.31 7.61 3.12
C ILE A 236 -12.60 8.33 1.97
N THR A 237 -11.28 8.25 1.94
CA THR A 237 -10.44 8.82 0.88
C THR A 237 -10.23 7.78 -0.22
N PHE A 238 -10.35 8.17 -1.48
CA PHE A 238 -10.05 7.36 -2.65
C PHE A 238 -8.90 7.98 -3.44
N ALA A 239 -7.96 7.16 -3.89
CA ALA A 239 -6.81 7.61 -4.66
C ALA A 239 -6.58 6.71 -5.88
N ILE A 240 -6.33 7.32 -7.04
CA ILE A 240 -6.08 6.61 -8.29
C ILE A 240 -4.59 6.66 -8.59
N PHE A 241 -3.96 5.50 -8.64
CA PHE A 241 -2.57 5.29 -9.06
C PHE A 241 -2.55 4.69 -10.45
N ILE A 242 -1.80 5.27 -11.38
CA ILE A 242 -1.59 4.66 -12.70
C ILE A 242 -0.19 4.08 -12.72
N GLN A 243 -0.11 2.76 -12.85
CA GLN A 243 1.15 2.01 -12.88
C GLN A 243 1.96 2.36 -14.14
N SER A 244 3.29 2.26 -14.05
CA SER A 244 4.15 2.17 -15.23
C SER A 244 4.12 0.75 -15.83
N SER A 245 4.81 0.53 -16.95
CA SER A 245 4.95 -0.82 -17.52
C SER A 245 5.78 -1.74 -16.61
N SER A 246 5.63 -3.05 -16.76
CA SER A 246 6.42 -4.06 -16.02
C SER A 246 7.92 -3.98 -16.29
N GLU A 247 8.31 -3.46 -17.45
CA GLU A 247 9.70 -3.24 -17.86
C GLU A 247 10.27 -1.90 -17.33
N SER A 248 9.42 -1.02 -16.80
CA SER A 248 9.85 0.26 -16.29
C SER A 248 10.52 0.11 -14.92
N ILE A 249 11.75 0.61 -14.83
CA ILE A 249 12.49 0.75 -13.58
C ILE A 249 12.13 2.02 -12.81
N THR A 250 11.27 2.88 -13.38
CA THR A 250 10.59 3.95 -12.64
C THR A 250 9.15 3.57 -12.38
N PRO A 251 8.62 3.80 -11.17
CA PRO A 251 7.23 3.48 -10.88
C PRO A 251 6.26 4.42 -11.60
N GLY A 252 5.00 4.02 -11.61
CA GLY A 252 3.88 4.91 -11.90
C GLY A 252 3.69 6.00 -10.85
N ASN A 253 2.54 6.66 -10.88
CA ASN A 253 2.26 7.78 -9.97
C ASN A 253 0.76 7.89 -9.66
N PHE A 254 0.45 8.55 -8.55
CA PHE A 254 -0.93 8.98 -8.29
C PHE A 254 -1.31 10.12 -9.25
N VAL A 255 -2.54 10.09 -9.75
CA VAL A 255 -3.06 11.09 -10.71
C VAL A 255 -4.22 11.89 -10.13
N SER A 256 -4.97 11.32 -9.19
CA SER A 256 -6.03 12.03 -8.49
C SER A 256 -6.41 11.38 -7.17
N TYR A 257 -6.99 12.17 -6.27
CA TYR A 257 -7.65 11.68 -5.07
C TYR A 257 -8.92 12.49 -4.77
N ALA A 258 -9.83 11.90 -4.00
CA ALA A 258 -11.05 12.54 -3.55
C ALA A 258 -11.47 11.97 -2.20
N VAL A 259 -12.29 12.73 -1.47
CA VAL A 259 -12.81 12.32 -0.16
C VAL A 259 -14.32 12.19 -0.26
N SER A 260 -14.86 11.07 0.21
CA SER A 260 -16.24 11.00 0.65
C SER A 260 -16.28 11.45 2.11
N GLU A 261 -16.85 12.62 2.35
CA GLU A 261 -17.07 13.14 3.70
C GLU A 261 -17.94 12.19 4.55
N GLU A 262 -17.94 12.40 5.86
CA GLU A 262 -18.76 11.68 6.83
C GLU A 262 -20.21 11.56 6.39
N SER A 263 -20.80 10.36 6.51
CA SER A 263 -22.18 10.05 6.12
C SER A 263 -22.51 10.24 4.63
N SER A 264 -21.57 10.69 3.79
CA SER A 264 -21.81 10.89 2.36
C SER A 264 -21.85 9.54 1.62
N LYS A 265 -22.80 9.42 0.70
CA LYS A 265 -22.91 8.30 -0.25
C LYS A 265 -22.25 8.59 -1.60
N LYS A 266 -21.56 9.72 -1.71
CA LYS A 266 -20.90 10.17 -2.94
C LYS A 266 -19.48 10.61 -2.65
N ILE A 267 -18.59 10.31 -3.58
CA ILE A 267 -17.24 10.86 -3.60
C ILE A 267 -17.34 12.36 -3.93
N GLY A 268 -16.60 13.18 -3.20
CA GLY A 268 -16.51 14.62 -3.41
C GLY A 268 -15.76 15.00 -4.69
N LYS A 269 -15.28 16.24 -4.74
CA LYS A 269 -14.53 16.73 -5.90
C LYS A 269 -13.13 16.10 -5.95
N TRP A 270 -12.82 15.47 -7.09
CA TRP A 270 -11.48 14.95 -7.38
C TRP A 270 -10.46 16.09 -7.50
N LYS A 271 -9.36 15.95 -6.77
CA LYS A 271 -8.17 16.80 -6.82
C LYS A 271 -7.11 16.08 -7.65
N SER A 272 -6.54 16.77 -8.64
CA SER A 272 -5.44 16.25 -9.44
C SER A 272 -4.16 16.17 -8.62
N VAL A 273 -3.37 15.15 -8.90
CA VAL A 273 -2.06 14.90 -8.30
C VAL A 273 -1.04 14.92 -9.43
N ASN A 274 -0.12 15.88 -9.39
CA ASN A 274 0.97 15.99 -10.38
C ASN A 274 2.26 15.49 -9.74
N GLU A 275 2.44 14.18 -9.78
CA GLU A 275 3.58 13.45 -9.23
C GLU A 275 4.35 12.75 -10.35
N LYS A 276 5.68 12.73 -10.24
CA LYS A 276 6.53 12.01 -11.19
C LYS A 276 7.77 11.46 -10.52
N TYR A 277 8.16 10.25 -10.89
CA TYR A 277 9.46 9.66 -10.58
C TYR A 277 10.35 9.71 -11.80
N VAL A 278 11.62 10.12 -11.63
CA VAL A 278 12.58 10.26 -12.71
C VAL A 278 13.95 9.77 -12.25
N LEU A 279 14.67 9.06 -13.12
CA LEU A 279 16.05 8.65 -12.85
C LEU A 279 17.04 9.79 -13.09
N LEU A 280 18.12 9.81 -12.32
CA LEU A 280 19.24 10.72 -12.49
C LEU A 280 20.57 9.95 -12.61
N PRO A 281 21.43 10.31 -13.58
CA PRO A 281 21.14 11.23 -14.67
C PRO A 281 20.24 10.57 -15.72
N SER A 282 19.40 11.34 -16.41
CA SER A 282 18.62 10.83 -17.56
C SER A 282 18.16 11.94 -18.49
N ALA A 283 17.72 11.58 -19.71
CA ALA A 283 17.12 12.53 -20.65
C ALA A 283 15.78 13.09 -20.13
N ASP A 284 15.04 12.33 -19.33
CA ASP A 284 13.80 12.80 -18.73
C ASP A 284 14.06 13.76 -17.57
N ALA A 285 15.13 13.54 -16.80
CA ALA A 285 15.59 14.50 -15.79
C ALA A 285 16.07 15.79 -16.45
N ASP A 286 16.75 15.70 -17.59
CA ASP A 286 17.21 16.86 -18.36
C ASP A 286 16.06 17.78 -18.78
N LYS A 287 14.99 17.19 -19.32
CA LYS A 287 13.77 17.91 -19.73
C LYS A 287 13.02 18.52 -18.55
N LEU A 288 13.00 17.83 -17.40
CA LEU A 288 12.25 18.25 -16.22
C LEU A 288 13.00 19.31 -15.41
N ASN A 289 14.30 19.11 -15.21
CA ASN A 289 15.18 19.98 -14.46
C ASN A 289 16.64 19.80 -14.90
N GLU A 290 17.03 20.50 -15.96
CA GLU A 290 18.38 20.45 -16.55
C GLU A 290 19.48 20.73 -15.52
N LYS A 291 19.28 21.74 -14.64
CA LYS A 291 20.27 22.09 -13.62
C LYS A 291 20.54 20.91 -12.69
N LEU A 292 19.49 20.31 -12.13
CA LEU A 292 19.63 19.16 -11.24
C LEU A 292 20.30 17.97 -11.96
N ASN A 293 19.94 17.72 -13.21
CA ASN A 293 20.55 16.65 -14.00
C ASN A 293 22.06 16.88 -14.20
N ASN A 294 22.47 18.13 -14.47
CA ASN A 294 23.88 18.50 -14.61
C ASN A 294 24.63 18.48 -13.28
N ASP A 295 24.03 18.95 -12.19
CA ASP A 295 24.59 18.83 -10.84
C ASP A 295 24.83 17.34 -10.47
N TYR A 296 23.91 16.45 -10.89
CA TYR A 296 24.04 15.01 -10.68
C TYR A 296 25.13 14.35 -11.53
N LYS A 297 25.30 14.77 -12.79
CA LYS A 297 26.44 14.33 -13.63
C LYS A 297 27.76 14.76 -12.98
N GLN A 298 27.86 16.01 -12.55
CA GLN A 298 29.03 16.53 -11.86
C GLN A 298 29.33 15.76 -10.57
N PHE A 299 28.31 15.42 -9.77
CA PHE A 299 28.46 14.58 -8.59
C PHE A 299 29.14 13.23 -8.93
N ASN A 300 28.73 12.56 -10.00
CA ASN A 300 29.35 11.31 -10.44
C ASN A 300 30.77 11.48 -10.96
N ASP A 301 31.01 12.50 -11.81
CA ASP A 301 32.34 12.79 -12.35
C ASP A 301 33.36 13.03 -11.22
N GLN A 302 32.94 13.73 -10.16
CA GLN A 302 33.77 13.97 -8.98
C GLN A 302 34.03 12.68 -8.19
N LEU A 303 33.04 11.80 -8.02
CA LEU A 303 33.26 10.51 -7.35
C LEU A 303 34.22 9.60 -8.14
N GLN A 304 34.07 9.53 -9.47
CA GLN A 304 34.98 8.76 -10.35
C GLN A 304 36.42 9.26 -10.27
N THR A 305 36.61 10.58 -10.13
CA THR A 305 37.95 11.18 -10.03
C THR A 305 38.69 10.75 -8.77
N TYR A 306 37.98 10.61 -7.65
CA TYR A 306 38.59 10.32 -6.35
C TYR A 306 38.59 8.84 -5.97
N PHE A 307 37.69 8.03 -6.54
CA PHE A 307 37.56 6.60 -6.22
C PHE A 307 37.66 5.74 -7.48
N PRO A 308 38.82 5.12 -7.75
CA PRO A 308 39.05 4.32 -8.97
C PRO A 308 38.09 3.13 -9.15
N ASN A 309 37.55 2.60 -8.05
CA ASN A 309 36.64 1.46 -8.06
C ASN A 309 35.16 1.88 -8.07
N PHE A 310 34.87 3.19 -8.09
CA PHE A 310 33.51 3.68 -8.27
C PHE A 310 33.15 3.66 -9.75
N THR A 311 31.99 3.10 -10.06
CA THR A 311 31.45 3.08 -11.42
C THR A 311 30.56 4.29 -11.65
N GLN A 312 29.33 4.24 -11.13
CA GLN A 312 28.32 5.25 -11.33
C GLN A 312 27.24 5.11 -10.26
N SER A 313 26.77 6.23 -9.72
CA SER A 313 25.59 6.25 -8.86
C SER A 313 24.33 6.49 -9.69
N ILE A 314 23.22 5.92 -9.23
CA ILE A 314 21.90 6.08 -9.85
C ILE A 314 20.98 6.73 -8.83
N GLY A 315 20.32 7.80 -9.26
CA GLY A 315 19.40 8.56 -8.44
C GLY A 315 17.96 8.35 -8.89
N THR A 316 17.03 8.38 -7.95
CA THR A 316 15.59 8.46 -8.21
C THR A 316 15.07 9.74 -7.57
N GLY A 317 14.67 10.69 -8.42
CA GLY A 317 14.05 11.95 -8.03
C GLY A 317 12.53 11.83 -8.05
N TYR A 318 11.90 12.20 -6.94
CA TYR A 318 10.45 12.30 -6.82
C TYR A 318 10.03 13.77 -6.87
N PHE A 319 9.17 14.11 -7.83
CA PHE A 319 8.74 15.47 -8.14
C PHE A 319 7.25 15.63 -7.88
N VAL A 320 6.88 16.76 -7.30
CA VAL A 320 5.49 17.20 -7.12
C VAL A 320 5.34 18.60 -7.67
N ASN A 321 4.43 18.80 -8.63
CA ASN A 321 4.27 20.07 -9.34
C ASN A 321 5.60 20.62 -9.88
N ASP A 322 6.36 19.76 -10.56
CA ASP A 322 7.67 20.04 -11.16
C ASP A 322 8.80 20.46 -10.19
N SER A 323 8.52 20.46 -8.88
CA SER A 323 9.52 20.65 -7.82
C SER A 323 9.99 19.30 -7.29
N ILE A 324 11.30 19.09 -7.24
CA ILE A 324 11.87 17.93 -6.55
C ILE A 324 11.51 17.99 -5.05
N LYS A 325 11.11 16.84 -4.50
CA LYS A 325 10.77 16.64 -3.10
C LYS A 325 11.72 15.66 -2.42
N GLU A 326 11.96 14.53 -3.07
CA GLU A 326 12.89 13.52 -2.58
C GLU A 326 13.92 13.20 -3.66
N LEU A 327 15.17 13.00 -3.24
CA LEU A 327 16.24 12.45 -4.06
C LEU A 327 16.84 11.26 -3.32
N ASN A 328 16.66 10.06 -3.85
CA ASN A 328 17.27 8.84 -3.33
C ASN A 328 18.43 8.46 -4.25
N ILE A 329 19.63 8.25 -3.70
CA ILE A 329 20.85 7.96 -4.46
C ILE A 329 21.39 6.61 -4.00
N ASN A 330 21.59 5.70 -4.95
CA ASN A 330 22.32 4.46 -4.70
C ASN A 330 23.75 4.58 -5.23
N VAL A 331 24.73 4.43 -4.35
CA VAL A 331 26.16 4.51 -4.65
C VAL A 331 26.78 3.13 -4.47
N PRO A 332 27.01 2.37 -5.55
CA PRO A 332 27.75 1.13 -5.48
C PRO A 332 29.23 1.42 -5.20
N LEU A 333 29.81 0.72 -4.22
CA LEU A 333 31.20 0.83 -3.83
C LEU A 333 31.77 -0.56 -3.55
N ASP A 334 32.79 -0.96 -4.30
CA ASP A 334 33.55 -2.19 -4.01
C ASP A 334 34.37 -1.98 -2.73
N TYR A 335 34.09 -2.79 -1.71
CA TYR A 335 34.61 -2.63 -0.35
C TYR A 335 36.02 -3.23 -0.18
N PHE A 336 37.00 -2.43 0.27
CA PHE A 336 38.32 -2.94 0.67
C PHE A 336 38.67 -2.70 2.15
N GLY A 337 37.99 -1.78 2.86
CA GLY A 337 38.16 -1.63 4.31
C GLY A 337 37.31 -0.56 4.99
N LYS A 338 37.13 -0.67 6.32
CA LYS A 338 36.26 0.24 7.10
C LYS A 338 36.71 1.71 7.10
N ALA A 339 38.00 1.98 7.14
CA ALA A 339 38.51 3.35 7.11
C ALA A 339 38.24 4.05 5.76
N GLU A 340 38.29 3.29 4.67
CA GLU A 340 37.93 3.76 3.33
C GLU A 340 36.46 4.11 3.25
N VAL A 341 35.56 3.25 3.74
CA VAL A 341 34.12 3.55 3.79
C VAL A 341 33.84 4.86 4.51
N VAL A 342 34.51 5.13 5.64
CA VAL A 342 34.34 6.39 6.37
C VAL A 342 34.76 7.58 5.52
N GLY A 343 35.94 7.53 4.90
CA GLY A 343 36.45 8.63 4.06
C GLY A 343 35.58 8.87 2.82
N VAL A 344 35.14 7.80 2.15
CA VAL A 344 34.22 7.85 1.00
C VAL A 344 32.90 8.48 1.40
N THR A 345 32.32 8.04 2.53
CA THR A 345 31.05 8.56 3.03
C THR A 345 31.11 10.05 3.34
N GLN A 346 32.20 10.50 3.99
CA GLN A 346 32.41 11.92 4.27
C GLN A 346 32.47 12.74 2.97
N TYR A 347 33.23 12.27 1.99
CA TYR A 347 33.35 12.98 0.71
C TYR A 347 32.04 13.00 -0.08
N ILE A 348 31.29 11.90 -0.08
CA ILE A 348 29.95 11.84 -0.69
C ILE A 348 29.02 12.86 -0.01
N ALA A 349 29.04 12.95 1.31
CA ALA A 349 28.22 13.93 2.04
C ALA A 349 28.57 15.37 1.65
N ASP A 350 29.87 15.72 1.58
CA ASP A 350 30.32 17.05 1.15
C ASP A 350 29.84 17.39 -0.27
N LEU A 351 30.00 16.45 -1.20
CA LEU A 351 29.54 16.62 -2.58
C LEU A 351 28.02 16.74 -2.66
N ALA A 352 27.29 15.94 -1.88
CA ALA A 352 25.84 15.98 -1.85
C ALA A 352 25.31 17.30 -1.31
N MET A 353 25.93 17.85 -0.26
CA MET A 353 25.55 19.17 0.27
C MET A 353 25.86 20.30 -0.70
N LYS A 354 26.95 20.19 -1.47
CA LYS A 354 27.29 21.16 -2.52
C LYS A 354 26.28 21.13 -3.69
N ASN A 355 25.86 19.95 -4.12
CA ASN A 355 25.07 19.79 -5.35
C ASN A 355 23.54 19.70 -5.11
N PHE A 356 23.12 19.21 -3.95
CA PHE A 356 21.72 18.82 -3.67
C PHE A 356 21.13 19.46 -2.40
N SER A 357 21.76 20.47 -1.81
CA SER A 357 21.28 21.12 -0.59
C SER A 357 19.87 21.71 -0.71
N GLN A 358 19.44 22.08 -1.92
CA GLN A 358 18.08 22.56 -2.21
C GLN A 358 16.99 21.49 -2.17
N VAL A 359 17.34 20.20 -2.16
CA VAL A 359 16.35 19.11 -2.10
C VAL A 359 15.78 19.04 -0.69
N ASP A 360 14.45 18.97 -0.59
CA ASP A 360 13.73 18.88 0.69
C ASP A 360 14.22 17.65 1.47
N ASN A 361 14.16 16.46 0.87
CA ASN A 361 14.61 15.20 1.47
C ASN A 361 15.63 14.49 0.57
N LEU A 362 16.78 14.13 1.13
CA LEU A 362 17.88 13.45 0.45
C LEU A 362 18.23 12.19 1.24
N GLU A 363 18.29 11.06 0.54
CA GLU A 363 18.83 9.81 1.05
C GLU A 363 19.92 9.29 0.12
N ILE A 364 21.07 8.94 0.68
CA ILE A 364 22.16 8.31 -0.07
C ILE A 364 22.52 7.00 0.62
N SER A 365 22.27 5.90 -0.09
CA SER A 365 22.66 4.55 0.31
C SER A 365 23.96 4.19 -0.36
N ILE A 366 24.99 3.89 0.43
CA ILE A 366 26.29 3.41 -0.05
C ILE A 366 26.33 1.91 0.20
N VAL A 367 26.48 1.11 -0.85
CA VAL A 367 26.30 -0.35 -0.82
C VAL A 367 27.45 -1.09 -1.52
N ASP A 368 27.77 -2.28 -1.03
CA ASP A 368 28.66 -3.26 -1.68
C ASP A 368 27.86 -4.52 -1.99
N ASN A 369 27.59 -4.82 -3.27
CA ASN A 369 26.80 -5.99 -3.69
C ASN A 369 25.53 -6.18 -2.82
N ASP A 370 24.75 -5.10 -2.65
CA ASP A 370 23.54 -4.99 -1.81
C ASP A 370 23.74 -4.99 -0.28
N LYS A 371 24.97 -5.14 0.22
CA LYS A 371 25.27 -4.95 1.65
C LYS A 371 25.38 -3.45 1.97
N PRO A 372 24.55 -2.91 2.90
CA PRO A 372 24.65 -1.51 3.27
C PRO A 372 25.97 -1.23 4.02
N LEU A 373 26.72 -0.25 3.53
CA LEU A 373 27.99 0.21 4.11
C LEU A 373 27.79 1.47 4.94
N ALA A 374 27.04 2.43 4.39
CA ALA A 374 26.72 3.69 5.03
C ALA A 374 25.42 4.29 4.48
N LEU A 375 24.82 5.18 5.26
CA LEU A 375 23.60 5.90 4.96
C LEU A 375 23.81 7.39 5.28
N ILE A 376 23.43 8.26 4.35
CA ILE A 376 23.42 9.71 4.53
C ILE A 376 21.98 10.17 4.33
N VAL A 377 21.40 10.84 5.34
CA VAL A 377 20.02 11.35 5.28
C VAL A 377 20.01 12.83 5.62
N LYS A 378 19.30 13.62 4.83
CA LYS A 378 18.96 15.01 5.14
C LYS A 378 17.46 15.20 4.90
N ASN A 379 16.74 15.57 5.94
CA ASN A 379 15.32 15.88 5.84
C ASN A 379 15.11 17.39 5.71
N LYS A 380 13.88 17.75 5.37
CA LYS A 380 13.48 19.15 5.25
C LYS A 380 13.67 19.90 6.57
N GLY A 381 14.47 20.97 6.53
CA GLY A 381 14.76 21.80 7.70
C GLY A 381 16.07 21.44 8.42
N ASP A 382 16.69 20.30 8.08
CA ASP A 382 18.00 19.95 8.60
C ASP A 382 19.07 20.87 8.01
N LYS A 383 19.97 21.36 8.87
CA LYS A 383 21.12 22.18 8.44
C LYS A 383 22.24 21.33 7.83
N GLU A 384 22.45 20.14 8.38
CA GLU A 384 23.51 19.20 8.05
C GLU A 384 22.90 17.79 7.92
N PRO A 385 23.47 16.91 7.08
CA PRO A 385 22.99 15.55 6.96
C PRO A 385 23.37 14.71 8.19
N THR A 386 22.50 13.77 8.54
CA THR A 386 22.83 12.68 9.47
C THR A 386 23.53 11.56 8.71
N ILE A 387 24.69 11.13 9.22
CA ILE A 387 25.51 10.08 8.60
C ILE A 387 25.58 8.88 9.54
N HIS A 388 25.29 7.70 9.01
CA HIS A 388 25.47 6.43 9.69
C HIS A 388 26.41 5.52 8.90
N VAL A 389 27.43 4.97 9.55
CA VAL A 389 28.30 3.93 8.98
C VAL A 389 27.99 2.62 9.68
N TYR A 390 27.60 1.60 8.91
CA TYR A 390 27.16 0.33 9.46
C TYR A 390 28.32 -0.39 10.15
N ARG A 391 27.99 -1.08 11.26
CA ARG A 391 28.91 -2.01 11.90
C ARG A 391 28.91 -3.28 11.08
N GLN A 392 29.99 -3.51 10.34
CA GLN A 392 30.16 -4.72 9.53
C GLN A 392 30.50 -5.96 10.34
#